data_AF-A0A0Q3NM31-F1
#
_entry.id   AF-A0A0Q3NM31-F1
#
_cell.length_a   1.000
_cell.length_b   1.000
_cell.length_c   1.000
_cell.angle_alpha   90.00
_cell.angle_beta   90.00
_cell.angle_gamma   90.00
#
_symmetry.space_group_name_H-M   'P 1'
#
loop_
_entity.id
_entity.type
_entity.pdbx_description
1 polymer ?
#
loop_
_entity_poly.entity_id
_entity_poly.type
_entity_poly.pdbx_seq_one_letter_code
_entity_poly.pdbx_strand_id
1 'polypeptide(L)'
;VPKEGYVLDVEPGKTYLLRIINAGLFSEFYLKIAGHKFMVVAADANYVSPFTTDVIAIAAGETVDALLLADAPPGRYYMVALPNQAPLPDTQTTEYTTRGMVRYKVSHSAGNGTTILRSSRGAEEEQGGYSSGDAPMVPKMPDIHDTITSFYFHSNLTSLRHHGHSLVQQRVDERLYVVLSLGTICKKGQFCKRGDSDENLLVATMNNASFQHPTAIPTLLEAHYYHTGLINGTTQELPKRPPLLFNFTDEALIPFGPKEMRLEPTYKATLVRRFRHGAVVEIVFQSTAMLQGDSNPMHLHGYDMLVLAEGLGNYDPVKDVARYNLVNPPVKNTVLAPNRGWIAVRFVANNPGVWFMHCHYEFHLSMGMAAVFIVENGPTMDTSLLPPPVNFPTCSHDNSLIQTI
;
A
#
# COMPACT_ATOMS: atom_id res chain seq x y z
N VAL A 1 -18.17 4.32 28.78
CA VAL A 1 -18.16 5.64 28.11
C VAL A 1 -17.45 5.44 26.79
N PRO A 2 -18.09 5.58 25.62
CA PRO A 2 -17.32 5.52 24.39
C PRO A 2 -16.38 6.74 24.44
N LYS A 3 -15.07 6.50 24.49
CA LYS A 3 -14.09 7.57 24.30
C LYS A 3 -14.44 8.20 22.95
N GLU A 4 -14.79 9.47 22.95
CA GLU A 4 -15.06 10.21 21.73
C GLU A 4 -13.84 10.01 20.81
N GLY A 5 -14.07 9.58 19.56
CA GLY A 5 -13.01 9.48 18.57
C GLY A 5 -12.40 10.85 18.26
N TYR A 6 -11.41 10.90 17.37
CA TYR A 6 -10.80 12.16 16.96
C TYR A 6 -11.85 13.18 16.47
N VAL A 7 -11.77 14.44 16.93
CA VAL A 7 -12.64 15.54 16.52
C VAL A 7 -11.84 16.60 15.77
N LEU A 8 -12.25 16.91 14.55
CA LEU A 8 -11.77 18.01 13.73
C LEU A 8 -12.76 19.17 13.79
N ASP A 9 -12.38 20.26 14.47
CA ASP A 9 -13.19 21.48 14.51
C ASP A 9 -12.98 22.34 13.25
N VAL A 10 -14.07 22.68 12.56
CA VAL A 10 -14.05 23.45 11.31
C VAL A 10 -14.87 24.74 11.40
N GLU A 11 -14.47 25.77 10.66
CA GLU A 11 -15.23 27.01 10.50
C GLU A 11 -16.01 26.98 9.18
N PRO A 12 -17.28 27.43 9.15
CA PRO A 12 -18.05 27.51 7.93
C PRO A 12 -17.31 28.26 6.81
N GLY A 13 -17.28 27.67 5.61
CA GLY A 13 -16.67 28.24 4.41
C GLY A 13 -15.13 28.17 4.35
N LYS A 14 -14.45 27.62 5.37
CA LYS A 14 -13.00 27.39 5.32
C LYS A 14 -12.65 26.10 4.61
N THR A 15 -11.43 26.03 4.08
CA THR A 15 -10.86 24.83 3.45
C THR A 15 -9.75 24.27 4.33
N TYR A 16 -9.74 22.97 4.52
CA TYR A 16 -8.78 22.23 5.32
C TYR A 16 -8.03 21.23 4.45
N LEU A 17 -6.70 21.17 4.59
CA LEU A 17 -5.90 20.11 3.98
C LEU A 17 -5.82 18.92 4.95
N LEU A 18 -6.49 17.82 4.58
CA LEU A 18 -6.39 16.55 5.27
C LEU A 18 -5.19 15.78 4.72
N ARG A 19 -4.27 15.39 5.61
CA ARG A 19 -3.11 14.55 5.31
C ARG A 19 -3.40 13.15 5.84
N ILE A 20 -3.89 12.28 4.96
CA ILE A 20 -4.40 10.97 5.34
C ILE A 20 -3.28 9.96 5.10
N ILE A 21 -3.00 9.15 6.12
CA ILE A 21 -1.91 8.17 6.11
C ILE A 21 -2.50 6.84 6.58
N ASN A 22 -2.35 5.79 5.78
CA ASN A 22 -2.66 4.45 6.24
C ASN A 22 -1.40 3.80 6.83
N ALA A 23 -1.25 3.95 8.14
CA ALA A 23 -0.22 3.30 8.94
C ALA A 23 -0.67 1.94 9.50
N GLY A 24 -1.76 1.38 8.98
CA GLY A 24 -2.24 0.05 9.36
C GLY A 24 -1.31 -1.05 8.88
N LEU A 25 -1.30 -2.18 9.59
CA LEU A 25 -0.52 -3.36 9.23
C LEU A 25 -1.24 -4.29 8.24
N PHE A 26 -2.54 -4.06 8.05
CA PHE A 26 -3.40 -4.83 7.16
C PHE A 26 -4.64 -3.99 6.77
N SER A 27 -5.23 -4.33 5.63
CA SER A 27 -6.39 -3.69 4.97
C SER A 27 -6.09 -2.39 4.23
N GLU A 28 -6.77 -2.23 3.11
CA GLU A 28 -7.09 -0.92 2.54
C GLU A 28 -8.35 -0.39 3.23
N PHE A 29 -8.43 0.93 3.41
CA PHE A 29 -9.58 1.57 4.05
C PHE A 29 -10.34 2.46 3.08
N TYR A 30 -11.66 2.42 3.18
CA TYR A 30 -12.54 3.46 2.64
C TYR A 30 -12.81 4.51 3.70
N LEU A 31 -12.47 5.76 3.41
CA LEU A 31 -12.69 6.93 4.26
C LEU A 31 -13.76 7.83 3.65
N LYS A 32 -14.81 8.15 4.43
CA LYS A 32 -15.82 9.17 4.08
C LYS A 32 -16.08 10.12 5.25
N ILE A 33 -16.45 11.36 4.94
CA ILE A 33 -17.00 12.31 5.91
C ILE A 33 -18.43 12.63 5.50
N ALA A 34 -19.39 12.44 6.40
CA ALA A 34 -20.79 12.70 6.10
C ALA A 34 -20.99 14.13 5.59
N GLY A 35 -21.75 14.31 4.52
CA GLY A 35 -22.08 15.63 3.97
C GLY A 35 -20.93 16.38 3.31
N HIS A 36 -19.74 15.80 3.18
CA HIS A 36 -18.58 16.47 2.58
C HIS A 36 -17.96 15.64 1.46
N LYS A 37 -17.32 16.34 0.52
CA LYS A 37 -16.46 15.74 -0.52
C LYS A 37 -15.01 16.12 -0.28
N PHE A 38 -14.13 15.35 -0.87
CA PHE A 38 -12.70 15.54 -0.92
C PHE A 38 -12.30 16.03 -2.31
N MET A 39 -11.45 17.03 -2.38
CA MET A 39 -10.66 17.30 -3.59
C MET A 39 -9.26 16.76 -3.35
N VAL A 40 -8.95 15.60 -3.95
CA VAL A 40 -7.62 14.97 -3.83
C VAL A 40 -6.62 15.82 -4.61
N VAL A 41 -5.48 16.14 -3.99
CA VAL A 41 -4.46 17.04 -4.56
C VAL A 41 -3.04 16.46 -4.55
N ALA A 42 -2.75 15.48 -3.70
CA ALA A 42 -1.51 14.72 -3.77
C ALA A 42 -1.71 13.27 -3.31
N ALA A 43 -0.84 12.39 -3.79
CA ALA A 43 -0.71 11.01 -3.34
C ALA A 43 0.79 10.71 -3.19
N ASP A 44 1.20 10.05 -2.11
CA ASP A 44 2.61 9.69 -1.85
C ASP A 44 3.57 10.88 -2.00
N ALA A 45 3.20 12.01 -1.39
CA ALA A 45 3.93 13.29 -1.46
C ALA A 45 4.12 13.89 -2.87
N ASN A 46 3.46 13.33 -3.88
CA ASN A 46 3.50 13.80 -5.27
C ASN A 46 2.17 14.42 -5.67
N TYR A 47 2.20 15.61 -6.29
CA TYR A 47 0.98 16.29 -6.72
C TYR A 47 0.27 15.53 -7.84
N VAL A 48 -1.05 15.40 -7.68
CA VAL A 48 -1.93 14.81 -8.69
C VAL A 48 -2.82 15.88 -9.32
N SER A 49 -3.33 15.60 -10.52
CA SER A 49 -4.38 16.41 -11.12
C SER A 49 -5.61 16.37 -10.21
N PRO A 50 -6.08 17.52 -9.69
CA PRO A 50 -7.12 17.50 -8.69
C PRO A 50 -8.41 16.89 -9.22
N PHE A 51 -9.00 15.99 -8.44
CA PHE A 51 -10.32 15.44 -8.73
C PHE A 51 -11.15 15.36 -7.45
N THR A 52 -12.46 15.47 -7.62
CA THR A 52 -13.40 15.48 -6.49
C THR A 52 -14.05 14.11 -6.34
N THR A 53 -14.03 13.57 -5.12
CA THR A 53 -14.64 12.31 -4.73
C THR A 53 -15.28 12.45 -3.35
N ASP A 54 -16.25 11.61 -3.02
CA ASP A 54 -16.82 11.53 -1.66
C ASP A 54 -16.19 10.38 -0.83
N VAL A 55 -15.34 9.57 -1.45
CA VAL A 55 -14.63 8.44 -0.82
C VAL A 55 -13.15 8.45 -1.19
N ILE A 56 -12.31 8.18 -0.20
CA ILE A 56 -10.88 7.91 -0.38
C ILE A 56 -10.66 6.42 -0.11
N ALA A 57 -10.04 5.72 -1.06
CA ALA A 57 -9.50 4.38 -0.86
C ALA A 57 -7.99 4.51 -0.60
N ILE A 58 -7.48 3.91 0.48
CA ILE A 58 -6.09 4.08 0.87
C ILE A 58 -5.51 2.77 1.44
N ALA A 59 -4.53 2.21 0.74
CA ALA A 59 -3.86 0.99 1.13
C ALA A 59 -2.71 1.26 2.11
N ALA A 60 -2.28 0.23 2.84
CA ALA A 60 -1.18 0.36 3.80
C ALA A 60 0.09 0.89 3.11
N GLY A 61 0.74 1.89 3.73
CA GLY A 61 1.93 2.56 3.19
C GLY A 61 1.62 3.78 2.31
N GLU A 62 0.38 3.93 1.83
CA GLU A 62 0.00 5.09 1.02
C GLU A 62 -0.30 6.33 1.87
N THR A 63 -0.12 7.49 1.25
CA THR A 63 -0.58 8.78 1.77
C THR A 63 -1.43 9.51 0.74
N VAL A 64 -2.47 10.20 1.19
CA VAL A 64 -3.35 11.01 0.35
C VAL A 64 -3.54 12.38 0.99
N ASP A 65 -3.27 13.44 0.23
CA ASP A 65 -3.58 14.82 0.60
C ASP A 65 -4.88 15.23 -0.10
N ALA A 66 -5.87 15.65 0.68
CA ALA A 66 -7.17 16.07 0.17
C ALA A 66 -7.68 17.36 0.82
N LEU A 67 -8.23 18.26 0.01
CA LEU A 67 -8.91 19.46 0.49
C LEU A 67 -10.36 19.13 0.87
N LEU A 68 -10.74 19.53 2.07
CA LEU A 68 -12.10 19.49 2.61
C LEU A 68 -12.63 20.92 2.70
N LEU A 69 -13.68 21.24 1.94
CA LEU A 69 -14.41 22.50 2.08
C LEU A 69 -15.50 22.31 3.14
N ALA A 70 -15.53 23.17 4.17
CA ALA A 70 -16.55 23.16 5.21
C ALA A 70 -17.80 23.95 4.75
N ASP A 71 -18.49 23.48 3.71
CA ASP A 71 -19.67 24.10 3.10
C ASP A 71 -21.01 23.46 3.50
N ALA A 72 -21.00 22.42 4.34
CA ALA A 72 -22.21 21.83 4.88
C ALA A 72 -22.84 22.74 5.96
N PRO A 73 -24.16 22.62 6.24
CA PRO A 73 -24.80 23.34 7.32
C PRO A 73 -24.06 23.14 8.66
N PRO A 74 -23.90 24.17 9.51
CA PRO A 74 -23.22 24.02 10.79
C PRO A 74 -23.80 22.88 11.63
N GLY A 75 -22.98 21.88 11.96
CA GLY A 75 -23.43 20.66 12.62
C GLY A 75 -22.29 19.70 12.96
N ARG A 76 -22.63 18.44 13.24
CA ARG A 76 -21.70 17.35 13.54
C ARG A 76 -21.81 16.26 12.48
N TYR A 77 -20.68 15.85 11.92
CA TYR A 77 -20.60 14.91 10.81
C TYR A 77 -19.58 13.83 11.14
N TYR A 78 -19.97 12.55 11.09
CA TYR A 78 -19.03 11.47 11.31
C TYR A 78 -18.03 11.37 10.14
N MET A 79 -16.77 11.23 10.51
CA MET A 79 -15.70 10.73 9.67
C MET A 79 -15.60 9.22 9.93
N VAL A 80 -15.70 8.39 8.91
CA VAL A 80 -15.74 6.93 9.06
C VAL A 80 -14.71 6.30 8.16
N ALA A 81 -13.86 5.45 8.74
CA ALA A 81 -12.94 4.57 8.02
C ALA A 81 -13.41 3.12 8.19
N LEU A 82 -13.51 2.40 7.06
CA LEU A 82 -13.99 1.03 7.00
C LEU A 82 -12.99 0.18 6.19
N PRO A 83 -12.46 -0.92 6.74
CA PRO A 83 -11.54 -1.79 6.01
C PRO A 83 -12.28 -2.55 4.93
N ASN A 84 -11.71 -2.60 3.72
CA ASN A 84 -12.19 -3.50 2.67
C ASN A 84 -11.64 -4.91 2.89
N GLN A 85 -12.32 -5.89 2.30
CA GLN A 85 -11.87 -7.28 2.25
C GLN A 85 -12.55 -8.02 1.11
N ALA A 86 -11.86 -8.99 0.51
CA ALA A 86 -12.45 -9.85 -0.52
C ALA A 86 -13.69 -10.60 0.01
N PRO A 87 -14.71 -10.89 -0.82
CA PRO A 87 -15.88 -11.67 -0.39
C PRO A 87 -15.52 -13.13 -0.11
N LEU A 88 -16.43 -13.86 0.54
CA LEU A 88 -16.34 -15.32 0.64
C LEU A 88 -16.14 -15.95 -0.76
N PRO A 89 -15.35 -17.02 -0.88
CA PRO A 89 -14.89 -17.90 0.21
C PRO A 89 -13.59 -17.46 0.91
N ASP A 90 -13.02 -16.30 0.56
CA ASP A 90 -11.78 -15.79 1.18
C ASP A 90 -11.93 -15.57 2.69
N THR A 91 -10.82 -15.64 3.43
CA THR A 91 -10.84 -15.48 4.89
C THR A 91 -11.37 -14.11 5.27
N GLN A 92 -12.45 -14.09 6.05
CA GLN A 92 -13.08 -12.86 6.52
C GLN A 92 -12.46 -12.41 7.84
N THR A 93 -12.20 -11.12 7.94
CA THR A 93 -11.79 -10.45 9.18
C THR A 93 -13.00 -9.81 9.85
N THR A 94 -12.96 -9.73 11.18
CA THR A 94 -13.97 -9.01 11.96
C THR A 94 -14.03 -7.56 11.50
N GLU A 95 -15.23 -7.08 11.18
CA GLU A 95 -15.44 -5.70 10.75
C GLU A 95 -15.18 -4.73 11.92
N TYR A 96 -14.11 -3.94 11.82
CA TYR A 96 -13.81 -2.86 12.75
C TYR A 96 -14.02 -1.50 12.08
N THR A 97 -15.18 -0.90 12.32
CA THR A 97 -15.44 0.48 11.89
C THR A 97 -14.74 1.46 12.84
N THR A 98 -13.90 2.35 12.30
CA THR A 98 -13.30 3.46 13.05
C THR A 98 -14.05 4.76 12.77
N ARG A 99 -14.30 5.56 13.81
CA ARG A 99 -15.05 6.83 13.71
C ARG A 99 -14.27 8.00 14.31
N GLY A 100 -14.27 9.11 13.59
CA GLY A 100 -13.96 10.46 14.08
C GLY A 100 -15.11 11.40 13.77
N MET A 101 -14.95 12.70 14.01
CA MET A 101 -16.01 13.69 13.83
C MET A 101 -15.47 14.99 13.23
N VAL A 102 -16.17 15.53 12.25
CA VAL A 102 -16.06 16.94 11.84
C VAL A 102 -17.14 17.72 12.57
N ARG A 103 -16.75 18.73 13.34
CA ARG A 103 -17.65 19.58 14.13
C ARG A 103 -17.48 21.02 13.72
N TYR A 104 -18.57 21.68 13.33
CA TYR A 104 -18.50 23.10 13.00
C TYR A 104 -18.30 23.94 14.29
N LYS A 105 -17.61 25.06 14.20
CA LYS A 105 -17.56 26.05 15.28
C LYS A 105 -18.71 27.03 15.06
N VAL A 106 -19.67 27.08 15.97
CA VAL A 106 -20.72 28.11 15.95
C VAL A 106 -20.23 29.29 16.79
N SER A 107 -19.97 30.43 16.15
CA SER A 107 -19.76 31.69 16.88
C SER A 107 -21.10 32.18 17.38
N HIS A 108 -21.30 32.23 18.69
CA HIS A 108 -22.43 32.94 19.27
C HIS A 108 -22.21 34.45 19.10
N SER A 109 -22.86 35.05 18.11
CA SER A 109 -23.09 36.48 18.13
C SER A 109 -24.06 36.75 19.29
N ALA A 110 -23.58 37.40 20.34
CA ALA A 110 -24.41 37.89 21.44
C ALA A 110 -25.41 38.94 20.89
N GLY A 111 -26.52 38.46 20.33
CA GLY A 111 -27.67 39.27 19.95
C GLY A 111 -28.55 39.48 21.18
N ASN A 112 -28.75 40.75 21.53
CA ASN A 112 -29.59 41.21 22.63
C ASN A 112 -31.06 40.73 22.52
N GLY A 113 -31.60 40.27 23.66
CA GLY A 113 -33.04 40.09 23.94
C GLY A 113 -33.55 38.65 23.71
N THR A 114 -34.20 37.95 24.63
CA THR A 114 -34.94 38.32 25.86
C THR A 114 -35.10 37.08 26.75
N THR A 115 -34.90 37.27 28.06
CA THR A 115 -35.52 36.62 29.24
C THR A 115 -35.81 35.11 29.23
N ILE A 116 -34.96 34.31 29.90
CA ILE A 116 -35.38 33.06 30.56
C ILE A 116 -34.81 32.99 31.98
N LEU A 117 -35.69 32.58 32.89
CA LEU A 117 -35.56 32.55 34.34
C LEU A 117 -34.34 31.76 34.83
N ARG A 118 -33.60 32.38 35.77
CA ARG A 118 -32.52 31.75 36.54
C ARG A 118 -33.03 30.56 37.34
N SER A 119 -32.38 29.40 37.18
CA SER A 119 -32.29 28.37 38.22
C SER A 119 -30.82 28.13 38.54
N SER A 120 -30.51 28.27 39.82
CA SER A 120 -29.17 28.24 40.40
C SER A 120 -28.77 26.79 40.71
N ARG A 121 -27.69 26.29 40.13
CA ARG A 121 -26.74 25.33 40.76
C ARG A 121 -25.63 24.89 39.80
N GLY A 122 -24.38 25.09 40.26
CA GLY A 122 -23.26 24.17 40.07
C GLY A 122 -22.51 24.23 38.73
N ALA A 123 -21.25 24.63 38.78
CA ALA A 123 -20.29 24.68 37.70
C ALA A 123 -20.14 23.35 36.92
N GLU A 124 -20.39 23.40 35.61
CA GLU A 124 -19.94 22.41 34.62
C GLU A 124 -19.44 23.15 33.36
N GLU A 125 -18.46 22.54 32.71
CA GLU A 125 -17.64 23.07 31.60
C GLU A 125 -18.47 23.65 30.45
N GLU A 126 -17.94 24.73 29.84
CA GLU A 126 -18.50 25.40 28.66
C GLU A 126 -18.62 24.44 27.45
N GLN A 127 -19.74 23.74 27.36
CA GLN A 127 -20.18 23.08 26.13
C GLN A 127 -20.78 24.13 25.19
N GLY A 128 -20.04 24.45 24.12
CA GLY A 128 -20.51 25.27 23.01
C GLY A 128 -21.86 24.77 22.47
N GLY A 129 -22.79 25.70 22.29
CA GLY A 129 -24.23 25.46 22.07
C GLY A 129 -24.59 24.75 20.78
N TYR A 130 -24.48 23.43 20.78
CA TYR A 130 -25.33 22.57 19.97
C TYR A 130 -26.47 22.10 20.85
N SER A 131 -27.72 22.30 20.41
CA SER A 131 -28.87 21.69 21.09
C SER A 131 -28.60 20.19 21.25
N SER A 132 -28.78 19.67 22.46
CA SER A 132 -28.61 18.27 22.89
C SER A 132 -29.43 17.23 22.09
N GLY A 133 -29.99 17.60 20.92
CA GLY A 133 -30.86 16.79 20.08
C GLY A 133 -30.41 16.54 18.63
N ASP A 134 -29.39 17.22 18.09
CA ASP A 134 -28.98 16.96 16.69
C ASP A 134 -27.95 15.83 16.63
N ALA A 135 -28.43 14.62 16.31
CA ALA A 135 -27.59 13.44 16.12
C ALA A 135 -26.54 13.69 15.02
N PRO A 136 -25.26 13.32 15.22
CA PRO A 136 -24.25 13.48 14.18
C PRO A 136 -24.65 12.74 12.89
N MET A 137 -24.47 13.38 11.73
CA MET A 137 -24.75 12.76 10.43
C MET A 137 -23.77 11.62 10.17
N VAL A 138 -24.27 10.47 9.72
CA VAL A 138 -23.46 9.28 9.39
C VAL A 138 -23.33 9.17 7.87
N PRO A 139 -22.12 8.95 7.31
CA PRO A 139 -22.00 8.72 5.87
C PRO A 139 -22.53 7.33 5.49
N LYS A 140 -23.07 7.21 4.28
CA LYS A 140 -23.31 5.89 3.67
C LYS A 140 -21.98 5.35 3.16
N MET A 141 -21.45 4.33 3.84
CA MET A 141 -20.21 3.67 3.44
C MET A 141 -20.44 2.73 2.24
N PRO A 142 -19.41 2.50 1.40
CA PRO A 142 -19.42 1.42 0.43
C PRO A 142 -19.55 0.05 1.10
N ASP A 143 -19.91 -0.96 0.32
CA ASP A 143 -19.83 -2.35 0.78
C ASP A 143 -18.35 -2.73 1.01
N ILE A 144 -18.07 -3.49 2.07
CA ILE A 144 -16.69 -3.88 2.42
C ILE A 144 -16.05 -4.79 1.36
N HIS A 145 -16.87 -5.47 0.55
CA HIS A 145 -16.43 -6.33 -0.54
C HIS A 145 -16.41 -5.64 -1.90
N ASP A 146 -16.81 -4.37 -1.96
CA ASP A 146 -16.78 -3.59 -3.20
C ASP A 146 -15.34 -3.16 -3.51
N THR A 147 -14.59 -3.99 -4.21
CA THR A 147 -13.25 -3.67 -4.71
C THR A 147 -13.27 -2.72 -5.92
N ILE A 148 -14.43 -2.50 -6.53
CA ILE A 148 -14.59 -1.60 -7.68
C ILE A 148 -14.45 -0.15 -7.25
N THR A 149 -14.92 0.21 -6.05
CA THR A 149 -14.68 1.54 -5.46
C THR A 149 -13.18 1.83 -5.34
N SER A 150 -12.37 0.88 -4.85
CA SER A 150 -10.91 0.99 -4.80
C SER A 150 -10.31 1.16 -6.20
N PHE A 151 -10.66 0.27 -7.14
CA PHE A 151 -10.15 0.32 -8.51
C PHE A 151 -10.37 1.69 -9.18
N TYR A 152 -11.58 2.26 -9.10
CA TYR A 152 -11.83 3.57 -9.70
C TYR A 152 -11.16 4.73 -8.96
N PHE A 153 -10.97 4.64 -7.64
CA PHE A 153 -10.23 5.66 -6.89
C PHE A 153 -8.78 5.73 -7.38
N HIS A 154 -8.09 4.58 -7.44
CA HIS A 154 -6.69 4.52 -7.91
C HIS A 154 -6.55 4.86 -9.39
N SER A 155 -7.46 4.38 -10.24
CA SER A 155 -7.43 4.64 -11.69
C SER A 155 -7.67 6.10 -12.08
N ASN A 156 -8.28 6.90 -11.20
CA ASN A 156 -8.49 8.33 -11.42
C ASN A 156 -7.24 9.18 -11.13
N LEU A 157 -6.21 8.61 -10.50
CA LEU A 157 -4.99 9.33 -10.19
C LEU A 157 -4.17 9.58 -11.46
N THR A 158 -3.81 10.83 -11.69
CA THR A 158 -2.83 11.23 -12.71
C THR A 158 -1.94 12.33 -12.15
N SER A 159 -0.68 12.41 -12.53
CA SER A 159 0.19 13.48 -12.04
C SER A 159 -0.29 14.85 -12.51
N LEU A 160 -0.09 15.86 -11.66
CA LEU A 160 -0.29 17.25 -12.03
C LEU A 160 0.71 17.61 -13.13
N ARG A 161 0.22 18.02 -14.30
CA ARG A 161 1.09 18.32 -15.45
C ARG A 161 1.90 19.58 -15.18
N HIS A 162 3.22 19.43 -15.05
CA HIS A 162 4.16 20.54 -15.18
C HIS A 162 4.53 20.70 -16.66
N HIS A 163 4.34 21.90 -17.21
CA HIS A 163 4.70 22.18 -18.61
C HIS A 163 6.19 21.92 -18.85
N GLY A 164 6.52 21.07 -19.83
CA GLY A 164 7.86 20.95 -20.40
C GLY A 164 8.71 19.74 -20.00
N HIS A 165 8.27 18.86 -19.09
CA HIS A 165 9.07 17.70 -18.65
C HIS A 165 8.25 16.40 -18.67
N SER A 166 8.56 15.50 -19.60
CA SER A 166 8.07 14.11 -19.55
C SER A 166 8.93 13.32 -18.58
N LEU A 167 8.35 12.92 -17.43
CA LEU A 167 9.02 12.02 -16.48
C LEU A 167 9.16 10.59 -17.01
N VAL A 168 8.37 10.24 -18.04
CA VAL A 168 8.25 8.87 -18.53
C VAL A 168 9.33 8.58 -19.57
N GLN A 169 10.32 7.76 -19.20
CA GLN A 169 11.31 7.23 -20.13
C GLN A 169 10.65 6.21 -21.07
N GLN A 170 10.69 6.44 -22.39
CA GLN A 170 9.99 5.58 -23.34
C GLN A 170 10.68 4.23 -23.58
N ARG A 171 12.01 4.21 -23.57
CA ARG A 171 12.80 2.99 -23.76
C ARG A 171 12.96 2.27 -22.44
N VAL A 172 12.63 0.98 -22.42
CA VAL A 172 12.75 0.11 -21.26
C VAL A 172 13.96 -0.80 -21.44
N ASP A 173 14.84 -0.86 -20.45
CA ASP A 173 16.03 -1.71 -20.46
C ASP A 173 15.74 -3.09 -19.83
N GLU A 174 14.91 -3.10 -18.77
CA GLU A 174 14.58 -4.30 -18.00
C GLU A 174 13.06 -4.42 -17.83
N ARG A 175 12.51 -5.60 -18.14
CA ARG A 175 11.08 -5.91 -17.97
C ARG A 175 10.92 -7.08 -17.01
N LEU A 176 10.15 -6.87 -15.95
CA LEU A 176 9.80 -7.89 -14.97
C LEU A 176 8.29 -8.13 -15.00
N TYR A 177 7.90 -9.39 -15.05
CA TYR A 177 6.55 -9.84 -14.80
C TYR A 177 6.58 -10.62 -13.49
N VAL A 178 6.01 -10.02 -12.45
CA VAL A 178 6.09 -10.49 -11.07
C VAL A 178 4.71 -10.91 -10.61
N VAL A 179 4.51 -12.22 -10.52
CA VAL A 179 3.28 -12.80 -9.99
C VAL A 179 3.33 -12.77 -8.46
N LEU A 180 2.33 -12.13 -7.85
CA LEU A 180 2.11 -12.04 -6.41
C LEU A 180 1.09 -13.11 -6.02
N SER A 181 1.51 -14.04 -5.18
CA SER A 181 0.69 -15.21 -4.83
C SER A 181 0.96 -15.66 -3.41
N LEU A 182 -0.04 -16.28 -2.80
CA LEU A 182 0.17 -17.17 -1.66
C LEU A 182 0.57 -18.57 -2.16
N GLY A 183 1.13 -19.38 -1.27
CA GLY A 183 1.52 -20.77 -1.55
C GLY A 183 1.92 -21.51 -0.29
N THR A 184 2.42 -22.74 -0.41
CA THR A 184 2.84 -23.53 0.76
C THR A 184 4.25 -24.12 0.62
N ILE A 185 5.02 -24.10 1.72
CA ILE A 185 6.30 -24.81 1.84
C ILE A 185 6.22 -25.89 2.91
N CYS A 186 7.12 -26.87 2.86
CA CYS A 186 7.19 -27.90 3.89
C CYS A 186 7.87 -27.37 5.16
N LYS A 187 7.27 -27.63 6.32
CA LYS A 187 7.87 -27.29 7.63
C LYS A 187 9.18 -28.06 7.86
N LYS A 188 9.27 -29.29 7.33
CA LYS A 188 10.44 -30.17 7.44
C LYS A 188 10.73 -30.83 6.10
N GLY A 189 12.01 -30.85 5.72
CA GLY A 189 12.46 -31.47 4.47
C GLY A 189 11.97 -30.74 3.22
N GLN A 190 12.20 -31.37 2.07
CA GLN A 190 11.79 -30.83 0.75
C GLN A 190 10.38 -31.27 0.34
N PHE A 191 9.86 -32.35 0.93
CA PHE A 191 8.59 -32.95 0.56
C PHE A 191 7.73 -33.17 1.80
N CYS A 192 6.44 -32.87 1.66
CA CYS A 192 5.43 -32.97 2.70
C CYS A 192 4.06 -33.14 2.05
N LYS A 193 3.08 -33.59 2.82
CA LYS A 193 1.67 -33.48 2.42
C LYS A 193 1.27 -32.00 2.42
N ARG A 194 0.51 -31.60 1.40
CA ARG A 194 0.03 -30.24 1.21
C ARG A 194 -1.47 -30.16 1.44
N GLY A 195 -2.01 -28.95 1.33
CA GLY A 195 -3.40 -28.69 1.63
C GLY A 195 -3.68 -28.49 3.12
N ASP A 196 -4.71 -29.15 3.64
CA ASP A 196 -5.11 -29.08 5.06
C ASP A 196 -4.16 -29.84 6.00
N SER A 197 -2.96 -30.19 5.51
CA SER A 197 -1.98 -30.93 6.28
C SER A 197 -1.12 -29.99 7.12
N ASP A 198 -0.97 -30.30 8.40
CA ASP A 198 -0.05 -29.60 9.30
C ASP A 198 1.43 -29.73 8.94
N GLU A 199 1.79 -30.49 7.90
CA GLU A 199 3.18 -30.63 7.43
C GLU A 199 3.66 -29.43 6.60
N ASN A 200 2.73 -28.57 6.13
CA ASN A 200 3.04 -27.39 5.35
C ASN A 200 2.90 -26.08 6.17
N LEU A 201 3.44 -25.00 5.61
CA LEU A 201 3.33 -23.64 6.11
C LEU A 201 2.88 -22.73 4.97
N LEU A 202 1.87 -21.89 5.22
CA LEU A 202 1.45 -20.83 4.30
C LEU A 202 2.56 -19.79 4.16
N VAL A 203 2.84 -19.41 2.92
CA VAL A 203 3.82 -18.38 2.58
C VAL A 203 3.25 -17.46 1.51
N ALA A 204 3.86 -16.28 1.39
CA ALA A 204 3.63 -15.37 0.29
C ALA A 204 4.85 -15.33 -0.61
N THR A 205 4.63 -15.06 -1.90
CA THR A 205 5.65 -15.24 -2.92
C THR A 205 5.63 -14.16 -3.99
N MET A 206 6.82 -13.95 -4.57
CA MET A 206 7.02 -13.21 -5.81
C MET A 206 7.62 -14.18 -6.83
N ASN A 207 6.93 -14.42 -7.94
CA ASN A 207 7.34 -15.42 -8.95
C ASN A 207 7.66 -16.79 -8.33
N ASN A 208 6.77 -17.26 -7.43
CA ASN A 208 6.84 -18.58 -6.77
C ASN A 208 7.97 -18.74 -5.74
N ALA A 209 8.74 -17.69 -5.47
CA ALA A 209 9.74 -17.69 -4.42
C ALA A 209 9.24 -16.91 -3.19
N SER A 210 9.33 -17.53 -2.02
CA SER A 210 9.07 -16.91 -0.72
C SER A 210 10.37 -16.33 -0.20
N PHE A 211 10.39 -15.02 0.02
CA PHE A 211 11.55 -14.33 0.57
C PHE A 211 11.87 -14.86 1.97
N GLN A 212 13.14 -15.17 2.19
CA GLN A 212 13.68 -15.35 3.53
C GLN A 212 14.76 -14.32 3.78
N HIS A 213 14.73 -13.71 4.96
CA HIS A 213 15.80 -12.83 5.40
C HIS A 213 17.13 -13.60 5.41
N PRO A 214 18.22 -12.99 4.91
CA PRO A 214 19.54 -13.62 5.00
C PRO A 214 19.90 -13.80 6.47
N THR A 215 20.26 -15.02 6.85
CA THR A 215 20.72 -15.35 8.21
C THR A 215 22.23 -15.12 8.39
N ALA A 216 22.92 -14.68 7.33
CA ALA A 216 24.36 -14.51 7.31
C ALA A 216 24.77 -13.05 7.46
N ILE A 217 25.87 -12.86 8.18
CA ILE A 217 26.67 -11.64 8.22
C ILE A 217 27.74 -11.79 7.14
N PRO A 218 28.02 -10.77 6.30
CA PRO A 218 27.50 -9.39 6.33
C PRO A 218 26.07 -9.23 5.79
N THR A 219 25.41 -8.12 6.15
CA THR A 219 24.10 -7.73 5.56
C THR A 219 24.20 -7.56 4.05
N LEU A 220 23.09 -7.56 3.30
CA LEU A 220 23.13 -7.40 1.84
C LEU A 220 23.77 -6.08 1.40
N LEU A 221 23.55 -4.99 2.14
CA LEU A 221 24.16 -3.68 1.86
C LEU A 221 25.67 -3.71 2.11
N GLU A 222 26.09 -4.27 3.25
CA GLU A 222 27.51 -4.42 3.59
C GLU A 222 28.23 -5.34 2.60
N ALA A 223 27.60 -6.46 2.22
CA ALA A 223 28.11 -7.38 1.22
C ALA A 223 28.26 -6.72 -0.16
N HIS A 224 27.30 -5.85 -0.53
CA HIS A 224 27.38 -5.06 -1.74
C HIS A 224 28.50 -4.02 -1.68
N TYR A 225 28.59 -3.26 -0.59
CA TYR A 225 29.58 -2.19 -0.42
C TYR A 225 31.03 -2.72 -0.45
N TYR A 226 31.32 -3.76 0.33
CA TYR A 226 32.66 -4.34 0.42
C TYR A 226 32.98 -5.39 -0.65
N HIS A 227 32.05 -5.65 -1.59
CA HIS A 227 32.22 -6.63 -2.67
C HIS A 227 32.60 -8.03 -2.14
N THR A 228 32.14 -8.40 -0.95
CA THR A 228 32.47 -9.68 -0.29
C THR A 228 31.72 -10.88 -0.87
N GLY A 229 30.88 -10.64 -1.90
CA GLY A 229 30.07 -11.65 -2.57
C GLY A 229 28.77 -11.95 -1.82
N LEU A 230 27.66 -12.07 -2.55
CA LEU A 230 26.35 -12.42 -2.00
C LEU A 230 26.11 -13.93 -1.87
N ILE A 231 27.11 -14.75 -2.21
CA ILE A 231 26.94 -16.17 -2.50
C ILE A 231 27.05 -16.98 -1.22
N ASN A 232 25.96 -17.00 -0.47
CA ASN A 232 25.57 -18.17 0.30
C ASN A 232 24.53 -18.93 -0.53
N GLY A 233 24.42 -20.24 -0.37
CA GLY A 233 23.56 -21.10 -1.21
C GLY A 233 22.05 -20.74 -1.21
N THR A 234 21.62 -19.80 -0.38
CA THR A 234 20.23 -19.34 -0.22
C THR A 234 19.89 -18.07 -0.99
N THR A 235 20.87 -17.29 -1.45
CA THR A 235 20.64 -16.08 -2.23
C THR A 235 20.38 -16.44 -3.69
N GLN A 236 19.28 -15.96 -4.26
CA GLN A 236 18.92 -16.23 -5.66
C GLN A 236 18.50 -14.95 -6.38
N GLU A 237 18.69 -14.93 -7.69
CA GLU A 237 18.18 -13.83 -8.50
C GLU A 237 16.65 -13.91 -8.60
N LEU A 238 15.94 -12.79 -8.36
CA LEU A 238 14.50 -12.72 -8.62
C LEU A 238 14.26 -12.97 -10.13
N PRO A 239 13.51 -14.03 -10.51
CA PRO A 239 13.23 -14.33 -11.91
C PRO A 239 12.48 -13.19 -12.59
N LYS A 240 12.81 -12.87 -13.85
CA LYS A 240 12.09 -11.84 -14.62
C LYS A 240 10.64 -12.20 -14.94
N ARG A 241 10.28 -13.47 -14.83
CA ARG A 241 8.96 -14.03 -15.16
C ARG A 241 8.65 -15.19 -14.21
N PRO A 242 7.36 -15.51 -13.97
CA PRO A 242 6.99 -16.68 -13.20
C PRO A 242 7.48 -17.96 -13.89
N PRO A 243 7.87 -19.00 -13.14
CA PRO A 243 8.35 -20.27 -13.70
C PRO A 243 7.26 -21.07 -14.41
N LEU A 244 5.99 -20.85 -14.05
CA LEU A 244 4.83 -21.46 -14.67
C LEU A 244 3.81 -20.39 -15.03
N LEU A 245 3.37 -20.38 -16.29
CA LEU A 245 2.26 -19.55 -16.74
C LEU A 245 0.97 -20.37 -16.68
N PHE A 246 -0.06 -19.81 -16.07
CA PHE A 246 -1.42 -20.33 -16.05
C PHE A 246 -2.38 -19.15 -16.04
N ASN A 247 -3.68 -19.42 -16.05
CA ASN A 247 -4.67 -18.39 -15.85
C ASN A 247 -4.69 -17.99 -14.37
N PHE A 248 -4.05 -16.88 -14.02
CA PHE A 248 -3.80 -16.49 -12.63
C PHE A 248 -5.07 -16.08 -11.87
N THR A 249 -6.13 -15.70 -12.59
CA THR A 249 -7.29 -15.03 -11.99
C THR A 249 -8.59 -15.81 -12.11
N ASP A 250 -8.59 -16.96 -12.78
CA ASP A 250 -9.80 -17.76 -13.04
C ASP A 250 -10.03 -18.79 -11.94
N GLU A 251 -11.04 -18.52 -11.12
CA GLU A 251 -11.43 -19.34 -9.97
C GLU A 251 -12.02 -20.71 -10.38
N ALA A 252 -12.44 -20.88 -11.64
CA ALA A 252 -12.83 -22.20 -12.14
C ALA A 252 -11.60 -23.10 -12.36
N LEU A 253 -10.43 -22.50 -12.59
CA LEU A 253 -9.15 -23.19 -12.80
C LEU A 253 -8.28 -23.24 -11.54
N ILE A 254 -8.54 -22.36 -10.58
CA ILE A 254 -7.86 -22.28 -9.28
C ILE A 254 -8.91 -22.63 -8.19
N PRO A 255 -9.16 -23.92 -7.94
CA PRO A 255 -10.19 -24.34 -7.02
C PRO A 255 -9.79 -24.03 -5.58
N PHE A 256 -10.64 -23.31 -4.87
CA PHE A 256 -10.43 -22.93 -3.48
C PHE A 256 -9.91 -24.07 -2.57
N GLY A 257 -8.86 -23.77 -1.82
CA GLY A 257 -8.32 -24.61 -0.76
C GLY A 257 -7.34 -25.66 -1.26
N PRO A 258 -7.12 -26.78 -0.53
CA PRO A 258 -5.96 -27.67 -0.68
C PRO A 258 -5.80 -28.38 -2.04
N LYS A 259 -6.73 -28.11 -2.96
CA LYS A 259 -6.80 -28.63 -4.32
C LYS A 259 -5.82 -27.94 -5.28
N GLU A 260 -5.27 -26.79 -4.88
CA GLU A 260 -4.30 -26.00 -5.65
C GLU A 260 -2.88 -26.60 -5.67
N MET A 261 -2.65 -27.71 -4.95
CA MET A 261 -1.35 -28.36 -4.72
C MET A 261 -0.39 -28.42 -5.93
N ARG A 262 -0.92 -28.57 -7.16
CA ARG A 262 -0.11 -28.62 -8.39
C ARG A 262 0.43 -27.26 -8.84
N LEU A 263 -0.21 -26.18 -8.43
CA LEU A 263 0.13 -24.79 -8.70
C LEU A 263 0.95 -24.16 -7.56
N GLU A 264 1.14 -24.87 -6.45
CA GLU A 264 1.78 -24.36 -5.24
C GLU A 264 3.32 -24.54 -5.09
N PRO A 265 4.18 -24.90 -6.06
CA PRO A 265 5.55 -25.30 -5.73
C PRO A 265 6.47 -24.13 -5.33
N THR A 266 6.30 -23.59 -4.13
CA THR A 266 7.10 -22.48 -3.63
C THR A 266 8.39 -22.98 -2.97
N TYR A 267 9.40 -22.13 -3.00
CA TYR A 267 10.68 -22.38 -2.32
C TYR A 267 11.10 -21.12 -1.56
N LYS A 268 11.93 -21.29 -0.54
CA LYS A 268 12.52 -20.16 0.18
C LYS A 268 13.84 -19.74 -0.45
N ALA A 269 13.99 -18.43 -0.67
CA ALA A 269 15.24 -17.84 -1.14
C ALA A 269 15.36 -16.40 -0.66
N THR A 270 16.58 -15.91 -0.49
CA THR A 270 16.83 -14.48 -0.35
C THR A 270 16.87 -13.89 -1.76
N LEU A 271 15.75 -13.30 -2.19
CA LEU A 271 15.59 -12.82 -3.57
C LEU A 271 16.26 -11.48 -3.77
N VAL A 272 17.17 -11.43 -4.74
CA VAL A 272 17.93 -10.23 -5.10
C VAL A 272 17.81 -9.97 -6.59
N ARG A 273 17.74 -8.72 -7.04
CA ARG A 273 17.89 -8.37 -8.45
C ARG A 273 18.82 -7.19 -8.62
N ARG A 274 19.85 -7.36 -9.45
CA ARG A 274 20.83 -6.31 -9.72
C ARG A 274 20.43 -5.50 -10.95
N PHE A 275 20.60 -4.19 -10.87
CA PHE A 275 20.42 -3.26 -11.97
C PHE A 275 21.66 -2.40 -12.15
N ARG A 276 22.00 -2.13 -13.40
CA ARG A 276 22.99 -1.10 -13.73
C ARG A 276 22.40 0.27 -13.40
N HIS A 277 23.24 1.18 -12.91
CA HIS A 277 22.85 2.57 -12.71
C HIS A 277 22.23 3.17 -13.98
N GLY A 278 21.09 3.84 -13.84
CA GLY A 278 20.35 4.50 -14.92
C GLY A 278 19.47 3.57 -15.76
N ALA A 279 19.41 2.26 -15.46
CA ALA A 279 18.53 1.35 -16.19
C ALA A 279 17.06 1.71 -15.98
N VAL A 280 16.27 1.76 -17.06
CA VAL A 280 14.83 1.94 -17.00
C VAL A 280 14.16 0.57 -16.78
N VAL A 281 13.52 0.40 -15.64
CA VAL A 281 12.90 -0.86 -15.21
C VAL A 281 11.39 -0.72 -15.28
N GLU A 282 10.74 -1.61 -16.02
CA GLU A 282 9.29 -1.78 -16.01
C GLU A 282 8.93 -3.07 -15.25
N ILE A 283 8.01 -2.97 -14.31
CA ILE A 283 7.50 -4.09 -13.53
C ILE A 283 5.99 -4.17 -13.73
N VAL A 284 5.50 -5.35 -14.07
CA VAL A 284 4.09 -5.67 -13.98
C VAL A 284 3.90 -6.59 -12.79
N PHE A 285 3.17 -6.11 -11.79
CA PHE A 285 2.70 -6.94 -10.68
C PHE A 285 1.36 -7.58 -11.08
N GLN A 286 1.26 -8.90 -10.97
CA GLN A 286 0.05 -9.67 -11.27
C GLN A 286 -0.39 -10.40 -10.01
N SER A 287 -1.53 -10.02 -9.45
CA SER A 287 -2.16 -10.78 -8.36
C SER A 287 -2.86 -12.02 -8.93
N THR A 288 -3.05 -13.03 -8.08
CA THR A 288 -3.67 -14.31 -8.45
C THR A 288 -4.90 -14.59 -7.58
N ALA A 289 -5.70 -15.57 -7.96
CA ALA A 289 -6.76 -16.14 -7.12
C ALA A 289 -6.26 -17.26 -6.17
N MET A 290 -4.95 -17.54 -6.15
CA MET A 290 -4.36 -18.64 -5.36
C MET A 290 -4.53 -18.39 -3.86
N LEU A 291 -4.95 -19.44 -3.12
CA LEU A 291 -5.06 -19.51 -1.67
C LEU A 291 -5.64 -18.24 -1.02
N GLN A 292 -6.73 -17.70 -1.57
CA GLN A 292 -7.41 -16.51 -1.03
C GLN A 292 -6.56 -15.24 -1.14
N GLY A 293 -5.92 -15.04 -2.29
CA GLY A 293 -5.16 -13.84 -2.59
C GLY A 293 -5.99 -12.57 -2.37
N ASP A 294 -5.42 -11.61 -1.66
CA ASP A 294 -5.95 -10.26 -1.53
C ASP A 294 -5.22 -9.32 -2.50
N SER A 295 -5.70 -8.09 -2.58
CA SER A 295 -4.93 -6.95 -3.08
C SER A 295 -3.56 -6.84 -2.40
N ASN A 296 -2.56 -6.32 -3.11
CA ASN A 296 -1.19 -6.25 -2.60
C ASN A 296 -0.62 -4.84 -2.77
N PRO A 297 -0.55 -4.03 -1.71
CA PRO A 297 0.15 -2.74 -1.77
C PRO A 297 1.65 -3.00 -1.86
N MET A 298 2.23 -2.86 -3.05
CA MET A 298 3.66 -3.06 -3.30
C MET A 298 4.40 -1.75 -3.10
N HIS A 299 5.35 -1.75 -2.16
CA HIS A 299 6.17 -0.60 -1.80
C HIS A 299 7.63 -0.83 -2.21
N LEU A 300 8.25 0.19 -2.82
CA LEU A 300 9.66 0.18 -3.20
C LEU A 300 10.43 1.24 -2.41
N HIS A 301 11.41 0.79 -1.64
CA HIS A 301 12.31 1.69 -0.92
C HIS A 301 13.21 2.43 -1.91
N GLY A 302 13.56 3.68 -1.58
CA GLY A 302 14.54 4.47 -2.34
C GLY A 302 14.08 5.00 -3.70
N TYR A 303 12.84 4.71 -4.11
CA TYR A 303 12.28 5.13 -5.39
C TYR A 303 10.80 5.47 -5.27
N ASP A 304 10.38 6.44 -6.08
CA ASP A 304 9.00 6.51 -6.55
C ASP A 304 8.86 5.78 -7.90
N MET A 305 7.65 5.30 -8.17
CA MET A 305 7.26 4.54 -9.35
C MET A 305 6.19 5.30 -10.15
N LEU A 306 6.37 5.35 -11.47
CA LEU A 306 5.36 5.85 -12.40
C LEU A 306 4.33 4.75 -12.66
N VAL A 307 3.08 4.95 -12.27
CA VAL A 307 1.99 3.99 -12.53
C VAL A 307 1.49 4.16 -13.95
N LEU A 308 1.81 3.22 -14.83
CA LEU A 308 1.51 3.31 -16.25
C LEU A 308 0.06 2.92 -16.54
N ALA A 309 -0.41 1.82 -15.97
CA ALA A 309 -1.77 1.34 -16.12
C ALA A 309 -2.07 0.27 -15.06
N GLU A 310 -3.35 0.01 -14.84
CA GLU A 310 -3.84 -1.11 -14.06
C GLU A 310 -5.05 -1.75 -14.75
N GLY A 311 -5.37 -2.97 -14.33
CA GLY A 311 -6.49 -3.73 -14.86
C GLY A 311 -6.88 -4.91 -13.99
N LEU A 312 -8.07 -5.44 -14.27
CA LEU A 312 -8.55 -6.70 -13.69
C LEU A 312 -8.26 -7.85 -14.66
N GLY A 313 -8.14 -9.06 -14.12
CA GLY A 313 -7.78 -10.27 -14.87
C GLY A 313 -6.28 -10.43 -15.06
N ASN A 314 -5.90 -11.20 -16.08
CA ASN A 314 -4.49 -11.42 -16.45
C ASN A 314 -3.99 -10.30 -17.37
N TYR A 315 -2.79 -9.80 -17.09
CA TYR A 315 -2.09 -8.86 -17.97
C TYR A 315 -1.81 -9.47 -19.36
N ASP A 316 -2.21 -8.77 -20.42
CA ASP A 316 -1.94 -9.12 -21.81
C ASP A 316 -1.06 -8.03 -22.45
N PRO A 317 0.26 -8.23 -22.59
CA PRO A 317 1.16 -7.20 -23.13
C PRO A 317 0.85 -6.79 -24.56
N VAL A 318 0.10 -7.59 -25.33
CA VAL A 318 -0.33 -7.24 -26.69
C VAL A 318 -1.40 -6.16 -26.67
N LYS A 319 -2.26 -6.15 -25.64
CA LYS A 319 -3.40 -5.23 -25.52
C LYS A 319 -3.13 -4.11 -24.53
N ASP A 320 -2.56 -4.44 -23.39
CA ASP A 320 -2.53 -3.55 -22.23
C ASP A 320 -1.42 -2.50 -22.30
N VAL A 321 -0.33 -2.76 -23.02
CA VAL A 321 0.71 -1.73 -23.27
C VAL A 321 0.13 -0.53 -24.01
N ALA A 322 -0.87 -0.74 -24.88
CA ALA A 322 -1.54 0.35 -25.59
C ALA A 322 -2.39 1.25 -24.65
N ARG A 323 -2.69 0.76 -23.44
CA ARG A 323 -3.45 1.49 -22.41
C ARG A 323 -2.54 2.28 -21.46
N TYR A 324 -1.21 2.15 -21.58
CA TYR A 324 -0.28 2.85 -20.70
C TYR A 324 -0.44 4.37 -20.81
N ASN A 325 -0.65 5.03 -19.67
CA ASN A 325 -0.53 6.46 -19.53
C ASN A 325 0.96 6.84 -19.55
N LEU A 326 1.45 7.20 -20.73
CA LEU A 326 2.82 7.70 -20.92
C LEU A 326 2.89 9.23 -20.92
N VAL A 327 1.80 9.92 -20.56
CA VAL A 327 1.71 11.38 -20.64
C VAL A 327 1.78 12.02 -19.26
N ASN A 328 1.00 11.54 -18.30
CA ASN A 328 1.00 12.01 -16.91
C ASN A 328 0.64 10.89 -15.92
N PRO A 329 1.35 9.75 -15.93
CA PRO A 329 1.14 8.70 -14.94
C PRO A 329 1.39 9.26 -13.52
N PRO A 330 0.59 8.88 -12.51
CA PRO A 330 0.86 9.29 -11.14
C PRO A 330 2.19 8.66 -10.66
N VAL A 331 2.88 9.41 -9.80
CA VAL A 331 4.15 9.02 -9.18
C VAL A 331 3.85 8.58 -7.75
N LYS A 332 4.19 7.34 -7.40
CA LYS A 332 3.85 6.73 -6.11
C LYS A 332 4.99 5.87 -5.57
N ASN A 333 5.20 5.84 -4.26
CA ASN A 333 6.14 4.89 -3.65
C ASN A 333 5.46 3.56 -3.31
N THR A 334 4.13 3.55 -3.19
CA THR A 334 3.32 2.36 -2.91
C THR A 334 2.20 2.24 -3.94
N VAL A 335 2.03 1.05 -4.51
CA VAL A 335 1.03 0.78 -5.56
C VAL A 335 0.19 -0.43 -5.20
N LEU A 336 -1.12 -0.29 -5.20
CA LEU A 336 -2.03 -1.41 -4.94
C LEU A 336 -2.17 -2.26 -6.21
N ALA A 337 -1.65 -3.49 -6.19
CA ALA A 337 -2.05 -4.49 -7.18
C ALA A 337 -3.46 -4.97 -6.82
N PRO A 338 -4.48 -4.79 -7.69
CA PRO A 338 -5.84 -5.19 -7.37
C PRO A 338 -5.95 -6.70 -7.19
N ASN A 339 -6.84 -7.15 -6.30
CA ASN A 339 -7.14 -8.59 -6.19
C ASN A 339 -7.61 -9.11 -7.56
N ARG A 340 -7.02 -10.24 -8.01
CA ARG A 340 -7.25 -10.83 -9.34
C ARG A 340 -7.05 -9.81 -10.48
N GLY A 341 -6.09 -8.91 -10.33
CA GLY A 341 -5.72 -7.90 -11.32
C GLY A 341 -4.23 -7.71 -11.46
N TRP A 342 -3.85 -6.62 -12.11
CA TRP A 342 -2.46 -6.27 -12.38
C TRP A 342 -2.25 -4.77 -12.38
N ILE A 343 -1.02 -4.37 -12.10
CA ILE A 343 -0.56 -2.98 -12.18
C ILE A 343 0.83 -2.92 -12.80
N ALA A 344 1.00 -2.05 -13.79
CA ALA A 344 2.25 -1.83 -14.51
C ALA A 344 2.90 -0.52 -14.05
N VAL A 345 4.15 -0.60 -13.61
CA VAL A 345 4.93 0.52 -13.11
C VAL A 345 6.28 0.65 -13.80
N ARG A 346 6.86 1.86 -13.77
CA ARG A 346 8.21 2.12 -14.26
C ARG A 346 8.99 3.00 -13.30
N PHE A 347 10.27 2.72 -13.14
CA PHE A 347 11.21 3.59 -12.44
C PHE A 347 12.57 3.55 -13.14
N VAL A 348 13.45 4.48 -12.79
CA VAL A 348 14.84 4.51 -13.26
C VAL A 348 15.73 4.12 -12.10
N ALA A 349 16.56 3.10 -12.26
CA ALA A 349 17.48 2.63 -11.22
C ALA A 349 18.70 3.56 -11.08
N ASN A 350 18.49 4.80 -10.62
CA ASN A 350 19.49 5.87 -10.53
C ASN A 350 19.88 6.22 -9.08
N ASN A 351 19.51 5.39 -8.11
CA ASN A 351 19.86 5.54 -6.71
C ASN A 351 20.70 4.31 -6.26
N PRO A 352 22.05 4.39 -6.31
CA PRO A 352 22.93 3.27 -5.95
C PRO A 352 22.69 2.80 -4.51
N GLY A 353 22.64 1.50 -4.30
CA GLY A 353 22.37 0.93 -2.99
C GLY A 353 21.59 -0.37 -3.03
N VAL A 354 21.02 -0.73 -1.87
CA VAL A 354 20.27 -1.98 -1.66
C VAL A 354 18.89 -1.62 -1.11
N TRP A 355 17.87 -1.86 -1.91
CA TRP A 355 16.51 -1.35 -1.72
C TRP A 355 15.51 -2.48 -1.58
N PHE A 356 14.67 -2.42 -0.56
CA PHE A 356 13.66 -3.44 -0.31
C PHE A 356 12.39 -3.17 -1.11
N MET A 357 11.88 -4.18 -1.80
CA MET A 357 10.60 -4.17 -2.50
C MET A 357 9.71 -5.21 -1.84
N HIS A 358 8.55 -4.82 -1.32
CA HIS A 358 7.70 -5.76 -0.58
C HIS A 358 6.23 -5.36 -0.59
N CYS A 359 5.36 -6.31 -0.25
CA CYS A 359 3.99 -5.97 0.10
C CYS A 359 3.96 -5.25 1.46
N HIS A 360 3.13 -4.22 1.58
CA HIS A 360 2.99 -3.40 2.78
C HIS A 360 1.86 -3.89 3.72
N TYR A 361 1.28 -5.05 3.43
CA TYR A 361 0.58 -5.83 4.44
C TYR A 361 1.60 -6.67 5.21
N GLU A 362 1.70 -6.43 6.52
CA GLU A 362 2.72 -7.01 7.39
C GLU A 362 2.70 -8.53 7.38
N PHE A 363 1.50 -9.12 7.27
CA PHE A 363 1.34 -10.57 7.14
C PHE A 363 1.94 -11.11 5.84
N HIS A 364 1.76 -10.44 4.70
CA HIS A 364 2.38 -10.86 3.43
C HIS A 364 3.90 -10.64 3.44
N LEU A 365 4.38 -9.54 4.02
CA LEU A 365 5.80 -9.29 4.19
C LEU A 365 6.47 -10.39 5.02
N SER A 366 5.95 -10.66 6.22
CA SER A 366 6.48 -11.68 7.13
C SER A 366 6.41 -13.10 6.56
N MET A 367 5.43 -13.38 5.70
CA MET A 367 5.32 -14.63 4.94
C MET A 367 6.24 -14.72 3.70
N GLY A 368 6.90 -13.63 3.32
CA GLY A 368 7.94 -13.63 2.28
C GLY A 368 7.58 -12.97 0.94
N MET A 369 6.54 -12.12 0.86
CA MET A 369 6.27 -11.32 -0.35
C MET A 369 7.22 -10.13 -0.47
N ALA A 370 8.49 -10.43 -0.75
CA ALA A 370 9.53 -9.43 -0.86
C ALA A 370 10.66 -9.82 -1.84
N ALA A 371 11.41 -8.81 -2.27
CA ALA A 371 12.66 -8.95 -2.98
C ALA A 371 13.55 -7.74 -2.68
N VAL A 372 14.84 -7.87 -2.97
CA VAL A 372 15.82 -6.80 -2.77
C VAL A 372 16.39 -6.37 -4.12
N PHE A 373 16.32 -5.08 -4.42
CA PHE A 373 16.93 -4.50 -5.61
C PHE A 373 18.28 -3.89 -5.26
N ILE A 374 19.31 -4.32 -5.96
CA ILE A 374 20.66 -3.77 -5.83
C ILE A 374 20.94 -2.93 -7.05
N VAL A 375 21.29 -1.68 -6.84
CA VAL A 375 21.62 -0.74 -7.91
C VAL A 375 23.09 -0.40 -7.80
N GLU A 376 23.82 -0.77 -8.85
CA GLU A 376 25.26 -0.56 -8.92
C GLU A 376 25.61 0.94 -8.98
N ASN A 377 26.86 1.27 -8.70
CA ASN A 377 27.36 2.64 -8.81
C ASN A 377 27.28 3.15 -10.26
N GLY A 378 27.01 4.44 -10.39
CA GLY A 378 27.12 5.21 -11.61
C GLY A 378 28.56 5.67 -11.91
N PRO A 379 28.74 6.49 -12.95
CA PRO A 379 30.07 6.87 -13.45
C PRO A 379 30.77 7.94 -12.60
N THR A 380 30.07 8.62 -11.68
CA THR A 380 30.61 9.69 -10.84
C THR A 380 30.49 9.37 -9.35
N MET A 381 31.25 10.09 -8.51
CA MET A 381 31.14 9.99 -7.05
C MET A 381 29.76 10.35 -6.52
N ASP A 382 29.10 11.35 -7.10
CA ASP A 382 27.74 11.75 -6.70
C ASP A 382 26.69 10.68 -7.08
N THR A 383 27.01 9.82 -8.05
CA THR A 383 26.20 8.68 -8.47
C THR A 383 26.72 7.35 -7.90
N SER A 384 27.48 7.39 -6.81
CA SER A 384 28.01 6.18 -6.15
C SER A 384 27.48 6.08 -4.72
N LEU A 385 27.35 4.84 -4.22
CA LEU A 385 26.97 4.57 -2.85
C LEU A 385 27.97 5.21 -1.88
N LEU A 386 27.43 6.00 -0.93
CA LEU A 386 28.23 6.67 0.09
C LEU A 386 28.93 5.66 1.02
N PRO A 387 30.08 6.04 1.61
CA PRO A 387 30.71 5.20 2.62
C PRO A 387 29.79 5.00 3.83
N PRO A 388 29.82 3.82 4.47
CA PRO A 388 29.05 3.57 5.68
C PRO A 388 29.46 4.56 6.77
N PRO A 389 28.50 5.09 7.56
CA PRO A 389 28.81 5.93 8.70
C PRO A 389 29.80 5.25 9.66
N VAL A 390 30.72 6.02 10.25
CA VAL A 390 31.78 5.49 11.15
C VAL A 390 31.20 4.74 12.35
N ASN A 391 30.00 5.12 12.77
CA ASN A 391 29.26 4.54 13.89
C ASN A 391 28.10 3.63 13.44
N PHE A 392 28.11 3.14 12.19
CA PHE A 392 27.09 2.21 11.73
C PHE A 392 27.17 0.92 12.59
N PRO A 393 26.05 0.45 13.18
CA PRO A 393 26.05 -0.77 13.98
C PRO A 393 26.61 -1.93 13.14
N THR A 394 27.71 -2.51 13.62
CA THR A 394 28.23 -3.73 13.00
C THR A 394 27.48 -4.92 13.58
N CYS A 395 27.19 -5.91 12.75
CA CYS A 395 26.74 -7.21 13.22
C CYS A 395 27.93 -7.93 13.87
N SER A 396 28.38 -7.46 15.04
CA SER A 396 29.31 -8.22 15.86
C SER A 396 28.58 -9.47 16.39
N HIS A 397 29.34 -10.50 16.75
CA HIS A 397 28.86 -11.79 17.31
C HIS A 397 28.07 -11.67 18.64
N ASP A 398 27.63 -10.48 19.01
CA ASP A 398 26.86 -10.23 20.20
C ASP A 398 25.36 -10.39 19.89
N ASN A 399 24.83 -11.56 20.23
CA ASN A 399 23.43 -11.97 20.05
C ASN A 399 22.40 -11.06 20.77
N SER A 400 22.83 -9.96 21.38
CA SER A 400 21.98 -9.06 22.18
C SER A 400 21.08 -8.16 21.34
N LEU A 401 21.39 -7.92 20.06
CA LEU A 401 20.55 -7.11 19.17
C LEU A 401 19.51 -7.90 18.36
N ILE A 402 19.65 -9.23 18.26
CA ILE A 402 18.75 -10.09 17.47
C ILE A 402 17.57 -10.62 18.33
N GLN A 403 17.57 -10.41 19.65
CA GLN A 403 16.54 -10.93 20.56
C GLN A 403 15.31 -10.04 20.80
N THR A 404 15.17 -8.91 20.09
CA THR A 404 14.15 -7.89 20.43
C THR A 404 13.20 -7.48 19.31
N ILE A 405 12.96 -8.33 18.32
CA ILE A 405 11.82 -8.15 17.39
C ILE A 405 11.03 -9.45 17.28
#